data_AF-A0A655PE01-F1
#
_entry.id   AF-A0A655PE01-F1
#
_cell.length_a   1.000
_cell.length_b   1.000
_cell.length_c   1.000
_cell.angle_alpha   90.00
_cell.angle_beta   90.00
_cell.angle_gamma   90.00
#
_symmetry.space_group_name_H-M   'P 1'
#
loop_
_entity.id
_entity.type
_entity.pdbx_description
1 polymer ?
#
loop_
_entity_poly.entity_id
_entity_poly.type
_entity_poly.pdbx_seq_one_letter_code
_entity_poly.pdbx_strand_id
1 'polypeptide(L)'
;MHGAICQANYSTNSASEIVAASVVIPVDQARDHGKLLACIVEEITQVMGLPNDSELAYPSIFNDKTPEDLLSPLDVILLKLLYEPELSSGMRQPQLQSLLKAKLKQYEQQGVLENAVQEARSSPLYEWLR
;
A
#
# COMPACT_ATOMS: atom_id res chain seq x y z
N MET A 1 -19.33 19.51 4.40
CA MET A 1 -19.19 18.43 3.40
C MET A 1 -17.77 17.92 3.54
N HIS A 2 -17.56 16.82 4.27
CA HIS A 2 -16.23 16.21 4.35
C HIS A 2 -16.09 15.28 3.15
N GLY A 3 -15.57 15.83 2.05
CA GLY A 3 -15.15 15.01 0.91
C GLY A 3 -13.90 14.22 1.27
N ALA A 4 -13.62 13.14 0.55
CA ALA A 4 -12.34 12.45 0.64
C ALA A 4 -11.19 13.47 0.39
N ILE A 5 -10.15 13.43 1.22
CA ILE A 5 -9.03 14.39 1.16
C ILE A 5 -8.17 14.15 -0.09
N CYS A 6 -8.17 12.93 -0.60
CA CYS A 6 -7.50 12.49 -1.81
C CYS A 6 -8.29 11.34 -2.45
N GLN A 7 -7.98 11.02 -3.71
CA GLN A 7 -8.56 9.87 -4.39
C GLN A 7 -7.65 9.28 -5.47
N ALA A 8 -7.47 7.96 -5.44
CA ALA A 8 -6.97 7.15 -6.54
C ALA A 8 -8.09 6.45 -7.31
N ASN A 9 -7.86 6.27 -8.60
CA ASN A 9 -8.63 5.36 -9.45
C ASN A 9 -7.68 4.68 -10.44
N TYR A 10 -8.04 3.49 -10.88
CA TYR A 10 -7.32 2.79 -11.94
C TYR A 10 -8.28 2.02 -12.84
N SER A 11 -7.84 1.74 -14.06
CA SER A 11 -8.56 0.89 -15.00
C SER A 11 -7.75 -0.36 -15.29
N THR A 12 -8.47 -1.45 -15.56
CA THR A 12 -7.87 -2.74 -15.86
C THR A 12 -8.32 -3.26 -17.21
N ASN A 13 -7.50 -4.12 -17.82
CA ASN A 13 -7.89 -4.89 -19.00
C ASN A 13 -8.64 -6.18 -18.61
N SER A 14 -8.98 -7.01 -19.61
CA SER A 14 -9.67 -8.29 -19.39
C SER A 14 -8.86 -9.32 -18.59
N ALA A 15 -7.54 -9.15 -18.46
CA ALA A 15 -6.65 -9.96 -17.64
C ALA A 15 -6.46 -9.38 -16.22
N SER A 16 -7.26 -8.37 -15.85
CA SER A 16 -7.17 -7.65 -14.57
C SER A 16 -5.83 -6.93 -14.35
N GLU A 17 -5.06 -6.69 -15.41
CA GLU A 17 -3.82 -5.91 -15.35
C GLU A 17 -4.18 -4.43 -15.29
N ILE A 18 -3.51 -3.66 -14.44
CA ILE A 18 -3.66 -2.21 -14.37
C ILE A 18 -3.04 -1.60 -15.64
N VAL A 19 -3.85 -0.87 -16.42
CA VAL A 19 -3.41 -0.26 -17.70
C VAL A 19 -3.40 1.28 -17.67
N ALA A 20 -4.15 1.89 -16.75
CA ALA A 20 -4.09 3.31 -16.48
C ALA A 20 -4.47 3.58 -15.02
N ALA A 21 -3.96 4.67 -14.48
CA ALA A 21 -4.28 5.14 -13.14
C ALA A 21 -4.32 6.67 -13.09
N SER A 22 -5.10 7.21 -12.15
CA SER A 22 -5.19 8.63 -11.86
C SER A 22 -5.22 8.84 -10.36
N VAL A 23 -4.43 9.80 -9.88
CA VAL A 23 -4.41 10.24 -8.48
C VAL A 23 -4.78 11.72 -8.45
N VAL A 24 -5.73 12.09 -7.61
CA VAL A 24 -6.19 13.47 -7.41
C VAL A 24 -5.99 13.85 -5.96
N ILE A 25 -5.17 14.88 -5.73
CA ILE A 25 -4.89 15.41 -4.40
C ILE A 25 -5.15 16.92 -4.42
N PRO A 26 -6.25 17.41 -3.82
CA PRO A 26 -6.46 18.81 -3.49
C PRO A 26 -5.40 19.29 -2.48
N VAL A 27 -4.26 19.75 -3.00
CA VAL A 27 -3.05 20.03 -2.20
C VAL A 27 -3.29 20.98 -1.02
N ASP A 28 -4.14 21.99 -1.16
CA ASP A 28 -4.42 22.93 -0.07
C ASP A 28 -5.17 22.25 1.08
N GLN A 29 -6.25 21.51 0.77
CA GLN A 29 -7.03 20.78 1.80
C GLN A 29 -6.20 19.68 2.45
N ALA A 30 -5.43 18.93 1.66
CA ALA A 30 -4.57 17.88 2.19
C ALA A 30 -3.49 18.45 3.12
N ARG A 31 -2.94 19.64 2.83
CA ARG A 31 -1.98 20.32 3.72
C ARG A 31 -2.64 20.87 4.97
N ASP A 32 -3.82 21.49 4.85
CA ASP A 32 -4.57 22.04 5.98
C ASP A 32 -4.93 20.95 7.02
N HIS A 33 -5.09 19.71 6.56
CA HIS A 33 -5.34 18.55 7.41
C HIS A 33 -4.07 17.78 7.83
N GLY A 34 -2.88 18.23 7.42
CA GLY A 34 -1.62 17.52 7.69
C GLY A 34 -1.49 16.16 6.98
N LYS A 35 -2.28 15.93 5.93
CA LYS A 35 -2.40 14.64 5.22
C LYS A 35 -1.79 14.62 3.82
N LEU A 36 -1.17 15.71 3.36
CA LEU A 36 -0.60 15.74 2.00
C LEU A 36 0.38 14.59 1.75
N LEU A 37 1.34 14.35 2.65
CA LEU A 37 2.33 13.29 2.46
C LEU A 37 1.69 11.91 2.55
N ALA A 38 0.79 11.70 3.52
CA ALA A 38 0.02 10.46 3.64
C ALA A 38 -0.78 10.15 2.37
N CYS A 39 -1.53 11.13 1.85
CA CYS A 39 -2.25 11.02 0.58
C CYS A 39 -1.31 10.68 -0.60
N ILE A 40 -0.13 11.28 -0.68
CA ILE A 40 0.81 10.94 -1.76
C ILE A 40 1.22 9.46 -1.65
N VAL A 41 1.55 9.00 -0.45
CA VAL A 41 2.02 7.62 -0.23
C VAL A 41 0.88 6.62 -0.44
N GLU A 42 -0.28 6.85 0.18
CA GLU A 42 -1.47 6.01 0.07
C GLU A 42 -1.92 5.86 -1.37
N GLU A 43 -2.18 6.99 -2.05
CA GLU A 43 -2.80 6.95 -3.38
C GLU A 43 -1.86 6.37 -4.43
N ILE A 44 -0.54 6.62 -4.32
CA ILE A 44 0.44 5.97 -5.18
C ILE A 44 0.47 4.46 -4.93
N THR A 45 0.42 4.03 -3.67
CA THR A 45 0.47 2.60 -3.33
C THR A 45 -0.83 1.88 -3.74
N GLN A 46 -1.99 2.55 -3.63
CA GLN A 46 -3.26 2.03 -4.10
C GLN A 46 -3.23 1.77 -5.61
N VAL A 47 -2.74 2.71 -6.43
CA VAL A 47 -2.66 2.53 -7.89
C VAL A 47 -1.59 1.53 -8.34
N MET A 48 -0.68 1.12 -7.46
CA MET A 48 0.26 0.03 -7.73
C MET A 48 -0.40 -1.35 -7.67
N GLY A 49 -1.56 -1.48 -7.02
CA GLY A 49 -2.33 -2.74 -6.95
C GLY A 49 -2.83 -3.13 -5.56
N LEU A 50 -2.80 -2.22 -4.59
CA LEU A 50 -3.39 -2.41 -3.24
C LEU A 50 -4.54 -1.42 -3.00
N PRO A 51 -5.64 -1.48 -3.77
CA PRO A 51 -6.61 -0.40 -3.85
C PRO A 51 -7.66 -0.36 -2.74
N ASN A 52 -7.63 -1.33 -1.82
CA ASN A 52 -8.70 -1.50 -0.84
C ASN A 52 -8.27 -1.01 0.54
N ASP A 53 -9.04 -0.10 1.10
CA ASP A 53 -8.97 0.21 2.51
C ASP A 53 -9.54 -0.93 3.36
N SER A 54 -8.93 -1.17 4.51
CA SER A 54 -9.34 -2.26 5.40
C SER A 54 -9.06 -1.97 6.86
N GLU A 55 -10.12 -2.05 7.66
CA GLU A 55 -10.06 -2.06 9.12
C GLU A 55 -9.21 -3.21 9.68
N LEU A 56 -9.00 -4.29 8.91
CA LEU A 56 -8.15 -5.42 9.28
C LEU A 56 -6.67 -5.19 8.99
N ALA A 57 -6.34 -4.21 8.15
CA ALA A 57 -4.97 -3.89 7.78
C ALA A 57 -4.35 -2.93 8.80
N TYR A 58 -4.40 -3.20 10.10
CA TYR A 58 -3.68 -2.36 11.08
C TYR A 58 -2.25 -2.90 11.29
N PRO A 59 -1.18 -2.08 11.23
CA PRO A 59 -1.13 -0.60 11.09
C PRO A 59 -0.75 -0.11 9.68
N SER A 60 -1.44 -0.55 8.63
CA SER A 60 -1.23 -0.13 7.22
C SER A 60 -1.68 1.30 6.98
N ILE A 61 -1.09 1.98 5.99
CA ILE A 61 -1.63 3.23 5.44
C ILE A 61 -3.05 3.09 4.87
N PHE A 62 -3.49 1.87 4.51
CA PHE A 62 -4.85 1.58 4.04
C PHE A 62 -5.87 1.39 5.18
N ASN A 63 -5.55 1.88 6.38
CA ASN A 63 -6.41 1.79 7.54
C ASN A 63 -6.62 3.18 8.13
N ASP A 64 -7.87 3.65 8.16
CA ASP A 64 -8.24 4.99 8.65
C ASP A 64 -7.78 5.30 10.09
N LYS A 65 -7.49 4.27 10.90
CA LYS A 65 -7.04 4.40 12.29
C LYS A 65 -5.53 4.29 12.45
N THR A 66 -4.79 4.15 11.35
CA THR A 66 -3.33 4.06 11.41
C THR A 66 -2.73 5.39 11.88
N PRO A 67 -1.69 5.35 12.73
CA PRO A 67 -0.92 6.55 13.06
C PRO A 67 0.15 6.87 12.01
N GLU A 68 0.35 5.99 11.01
CA GLU A 68 1.43 6.10 10.04
C GLU A 68 1.05 7.02 8.86
N ASP A 69 1.87 8.04 8.58
CA ASP A 69 1.73 8.88 7.37
C ASP A 69 2.61 8.39 6.20
N LEU A 70 3.45 7.37 6.45
CA LEU A 70 4.31 6.71 5.47
C LEU A 70 4.06 5.19 5.50
N LEU A 71 4.69 4.44 4.59
CA LEU A 71 4.60 2.97 4.57
C LEU A 71 4.97 2.38 5.94
N SER A 72 4.05 1.61 6.50
CA SER A 72 4.30 0.76 7.65
C SER A 72 5.13 -0.46 7.25
N PRO A 73 5.70 -1.21 8.22
CA PRO A 73 6.32 -2.50 7.92
C PRO A 73 5.36 -3.49 7.24
N LEU A 74 4.06 -3.41 7.55
CA LEU A 74 3.04 -4.22 6.89
C LEU A 74 2.92 -3.84 5.40
N ASP A 75 2.92 -2.54 5.08
CA ASP A 75 2.81 -2.06 3.70
C ASP A 75 4.00 -2.46 2.85
N VAL A 76 5.21 -2.41 3.43
CA VAL A 76 6.43 -2.92 2.78
C VAL A 76 6.26 -4.40 2.41
N ILE A 77 5.73 -5.22 3.31
CA ILE A 77 5.49 -6.65 3.02
C ILE A 77 4.38 -6.85 1.99
N LEU A 78 3.27 -6.10 2.07
CA LEU A 78 2.19 -6.17 1.08
C LEU A 78 2.69 -5.82 -0.32
N LEU A 79 3.52 -4.78 -0.45
CA LEU A 79 4.14 -4.38 -1.71
C LEU A 79 5.11 -5.44 -2.23
N LYS A 80 5.98 -6.00 -1.38
CA LYS A 80 6.87 -7.09 -1.81
C LYS A 80 6.09 -8.29 -2.30
N LEU A 81 5.04 -8.70 -1.57
CA LEU A 81 4.17 -9.81 -1.97
C LEU A 81 3.48 -9.51 -3.30
N LEU A 82 2.92 -8.31 -3.48
CA LEU A 82 2.23 -7.90 -4.71
C LEU A 82 3.09 -8.12 -5.97
N TYR A 83 4.41 -7.95 -5.86
CA TYR A 83 5.37 -8.10 -6.95
C TYR A 83 6.20 -9.38 -6.90
N GLU A 84 5.82 -10.38 -6.09
CA GLU A 84 6.41 -11.71 -6.18
C GLU A 84 6.12 -12.32 -7.57
N PRO A 85 7.10 -12.95 -8.23
CA PRO A 85 6.97 -13.40 -9.62
C PRO A 85 5.95 -14.51 -9.80
N GLU A 86 5.58 -15.24 -8.75
CA GLU A 86 4.54 -16.26 -8.78
C GLU A 86 3.13 -15.69 -8.63
N LEU A 87 2.98 -14.39 -8.32
CA LEU A 87 1.69 -13.72 -8.27
C LEU A 87 1.41 -13.04 -9.61
N SER A 88 0.15 -13.10 -10.03
CA SER A 88 -0.31 -12.47 -11.27
C SER A 88 -1.69 -11.87 -11.07
N SER A 89 -2.02 -10.87 -11.89
CA SER A 89 -3.37 -10.33 -11.94
C SER A 89 -4.40 -11.42 -12.27
N GLY A 90 -5.63 -11.24 -11.79
CA GLY A 90 -6.74 -12.17 -12.05
C GLY A 90 -6.71 -13.48 -11.25
N MET A 91 -5.72 -13.69 -10.38
CA MET A 91 -5.69 -14.86 -9.49
C MET A 91 -6.90 -14.89 -8.55
N ARG A 92 -7.47 -16.07 -8.34
CA ARG A 92 -8.58 -16.25 -7.38
C ARG A 92 -8.05 -16.34 -5.96
N GLN A 93 -8.86 -15.88 -5.01
CA GLN A 93 -8.51 -15.86 -3.58
C GLN A 93 -7.94 -17.20 -3.04
N PRO A 94 -8.49 -18.39 -3.35
CA PRO A 94 -7.92 -19.64 -2.84
C PRO A 94 -6.51 -19.96 -3.38
N GLN A 95 -6.23 -19.59 -4.64
CA GLN A 95 -4.90 -19.77 -5.24
C GLN A 95 -3.90 -18.85 -4.53
N LEU A 96 -4.29 -17.58 -4.38
CA LEU A 96 -3.50 -16.56 -3.70
C LEU A 96 -3.20 -16.95 -2.24
N GLN A 97 -4.21 -17.40 -1.48
CA GLN A 97 -4.02 -17.81 -0.07
C GLN A 97 -2.97 -18.91 0.10
N SER A 98 -2.92 -19.88 -0.81
CA SER A 98 -1.93 -20.97 -0.74
C SER A 98 -0.51 -20.44 -1.00
N LEU A 99 -0.35 -19.61 -2.04
CA LEU A 99 0.93 -18.99 -2.40
C LEU A 99 1.44 -18.06 -1.30
N LEU A 100 0.57 -17.18 -0.78
CA LEU A 100 0.92 -16.23 0.27
C LEU A 100 1.38 -16.94 1.55
N LYS A 101 0.72 -18.04 1.95
CA LYS A 101 1.17 -18.82 3.13
C LYS A 101 2.58 -19.37 2.95
N ALA A 102 2.91 -19.87 1.77
CA ALA A 102 4.25 -20.38 1.48
C ALA A 102 5.29 -19.23 1.47
N LYS A 103 4.97 -18.11 0.82
CA LYS A 103 5.85 -16.94 0.74
C LYS A 103 6.10 -16.29 2.09
N LEU A 104 5.07 -16.13 2.92
CA LEU A 104 5.21 -15.57 4.26
C LEU A 104 6.13 -16.43 5.15
N LYS A 105 6.02 -17.76 5.06
CA LYS A 105 6.94 -18.66 5.77
C LYS A 105 8.39 -18.52 5.27
N GLN A 106 8.57 -18.36 3.96
CA GLN A 106 9.89 -18.11 3.39
C GLN A 106 10.45 -16.75 3.86
N TYR A 107 9.64 -15.70 3.85
CA TYR A 107 10.01 -14.37 4.29
C TYR A 107 10.44 -14.35 5.75
N GLU A 108 9.73 -15.07 6.61
CA GLU A 108 10.10 -15.25 8.02
C GLU A 108 11.48 -15.90 8.14
N GLN A 109 11.71 -17.02 7.43
CA GLN A 109 12.99 -17.74 7.47
C GLN A 109 14.17 -16.93 6.89
N GLN A 110 13.89 -16.02 5.96
CA GLN A 110 14.90 -15.18 5.32
C GLN A 110 15.09 -13.83 6.03
N GLY A 111 14.38 -13.57 7.13
CA GLY A 111 14.44 -12.30 7.86
C GLY A 111 13.81 -11.12 7.13
N VAL A 112 13.06 -11.35 6.05
CA VAL A 112 12.39 -10.29 5.26
C VAL A 112 11.37 -9.54 6.12
N LEU A 113 10.62 -10.27 6.97
CA LEU A 113 9.63 -9.67 7.87
C LEU A 113 10.29 -8.74 8.89
N GLU A 114 11.45 -9.13 9.44
CA GLU A 114 12.20 -8.30 10.39
C GLU A 114 12.81 -7.08 9.70
N ASN A 115 13.39 -7.28 8.51
CA ASN A 115 14.00 -6.21 7.73
C ASN A 115 13.00 -5.15 7.26
N ALA A 116 11.72 -5.52 7.07
CA ALA A 116 10.67 -4.57 6.71
C ALA A 116 10.52 -3.43 7.73
N VAL A 117 10.85 -3.65 9.01
CA VAL A 117 10.83 -2.60 10.04
C VAL A 117 11.88 -1.53 9.78
N GLN A 118 13.09 -1.94 9.36
CA GLN A 118 14.16 -1.02 9.00
C GLN A 118 13.86 -0.33 7.66
N GLU A 119 13.41 -1.10 6.68
CA GLU A 119 13.09 -0.59 5.34
C GLU A 119 12.00 0.48 5.41
N ALA A 120 10.91 0.22 6.14
CA ALA A 120 9.81 1.16 6.36
C ALA A 120 10.26 2.48 7.00
N ARG A 121 11.41 2.52 7.70
CA ARG A 121 11.94 3.71 8.39
C ARG A 121 13.12 4.36 7.66
N SER A 122 13.54 3.77 6.55
CA SER A 122 14.72 4.20 5.79
C SER A 122 14.39 5.18 4.66
N SER A 123 13.11 5.44 4.43
CA SER A 123 12.66 6.32 3.34
C SER A 123 13.14 7.76 3.55
N PRO A 124 13.70 8.42 2.52
CA PRO A 124 14.00 9.85 2.56
C PRO A 124 12.78 10.72 2.87
N LEU A 125 11.56 10.21 2.65
CA LEU A 125 10.32 10.92 2.98
C LEU A 125 10.16 11.19 4.48
N TYR A 126 10.86 10.46 5.36
CA TYR A 126 10.87 10.79 6.80
C TYR A 126 11.47 12.17 7.09
N GLU A 127 12.34 12.69 6.20
CA GLU A 127 12.86 14.05 6.33
C GLU A 127 11.79 15.11 6.09
N TRP A 128 10.70 14.75 5.41
CA TRP A 128 9.57 15.61 5.04
C TRP A 128 8.41 15.54 6.03
N LEU A 129 8.49 14.68 7.05
CA LEU A 129 7.56 14.64 8.18
C LEU A 129 7.85 15.71 9.25
N ARG A 130 8.85 16.58 9.02
CA ARG A 130 9.29 17.63 9.96
C ARG A 130 8.68 19.00 9.65
#